data_AF-A0AA39UIN8-F1
#
_entry.id   AF-A0AA39UIN8-F1
#
_cell.length_a   1.000
_cell.length_b   1.000
_cell.length_c   1.000
_cell.angle_alpha   90.00
_cell.angle_beta   90.00
_cell.angle_gamma   90.00
#
_symmetry.space_group_name_H-M   'P 1'
#
loop_
_entity.id
_entity.type
_entity.pdbx_description
1 polymer ?
#
loop_
_entity_poly.entity_id
_entity_poly.type
_entity_poly.pdbx_seq_one_letter_code
_entity_poly.pdbx_strand_id
1 'polypeptide(L)'
;MGQYWRLINIDKFEDLGHWGKLGEAFLNEYKLGGAIALLAGSWAGCRIMCIGDYATDCPPNVLTPEEATEINPYDSDDSDDESTPTFYDFTCRFKEIRSGGSIGLRGMVLRNLTKHVYVRRDVVVEELANEQYRGDIGTVLLTNICWSDDSSCAMGLDLSRGGWAGDRFDVVPLSSVEEDEEWEDVTEDQVKLTRLALNC
;
A
#
# COMPACT_ATOMS: atom_id res chain seq x y z
N MET A 1 16.77 13.20 -6.42
CA MET A 1 15.71 12.81 -7.38
C MET A 1 14.97 11.66 -6.76
N GLY A 2 13.67 11.52 -6.99
CA GLY A 2 12.88 10.42 -6.43
C GLY A 2 11.78 10.05 -7.39
N GLN A 3 11.14 8.91 -7.16
CA GLN A 3 10.04 8.41 -7.98
C GLN A 3 8.68 8.87 -7.46
N TYR A 4 7.65 8.89 -8.32
CA TYR A 4 6.28 9.20 -7.93
C TYR A 4 5.52 7.92 -7.60
N TRP A 5 4.63 8.03 -6.61
CA TRP A 5 3.90 6.89 -6.07
C TRP A 5 2.39 7.01 -6.28
N ARG A 6 1.73 5.87 -6.43
CA ARG A 6 0.28 5.74 -6.53
C ARG A 6 -0.21 4.55 -5.70
N LEU A 7 -1.25 4.75 -4.89
CA LEU A 7 -1.91 3.64 -4.19
C LEU A 7 -3.00 3.05 -5.09
N ILE A 8 -2.94 1.74 -5.31
CA ILE A 8 -3.85 1.00 -6.19
C ILE A 8 -4.56 -0.14 -5.45
N ASN A 9 -5.78 -0.42 -5.87
CA ASN A 9 -6.52 -1.64 -5.60
C ASN A 9 -6.60 -2.45 -6.89
N ILE A 10 -5.89 -3.57 -6.91
CA ILE A 10 -5.74 -4.42 -8.09
C ILE A 10 -7.05 -5.14 -8.41
N ASP A 11 -7.76 -5.65 -7.40
CA ASP A 11 -9.02 -6.41 -7.60
C ASP A 11 -10.15 -5.55 -8.17
N LYS A 12 -10.11 -4.23 -7.95
CA LYS A 12 -11.16 -3.30 -8.38
C LYS A 12 -10.78 -2.42 -9.56
N PHE A 13 -9.53 -2.46 -10.00
CA PHE A 13 -9.00 -1.51 -10.98
C PHE A 13 -9.26 -0.05 -10.54
N GLU A 14 -9.03 0.24 -9.27
CA GLU A 14 -9.24 1.57 -8.66
C GLU A 14 -7.93 2.11 -8.07
N ASP A 15 -7.74 3.42 -8.08
CA ASP A 15 -6.59 4.07 -7.44
C ASP A 15 -7.00 5.33 -6.65
N LEU A 16 -6.07 5.85 -5.84
CA LEU A 16 -6.25 7.08 -5.07
C LEU A 16 -5.46 8.27 -5.62
N GLY A 17 -5.22 8.28 -6.94
CA GLY A 17 -4.46 9.29 -7.66
C GLY A 17 -2.98 9.32 -7.30
N HIS A 18 -2.29 10.38 -7.73
CA HIS A 18 -0.85 10.56 -7.45
C HIS A 18 -0.60 10.99 -6.01
N TRP A 19 0.29 10.27 -5.31
CA TRP A 19 0.66 10.54 -3.92
C TRP A 19 1.92 11.38 -3.75
N GLY A 20 2.59 11.73 -4.85
CA GLY A 20 3.82 12.51 -4.81
C GLY A 20 5.04 11.63 -4.57
N LYS A 21 6.07 12.19 -3.96
CA LYS A 21 7.22 11.40 -3.47
C LYS A 21 6.84 10.62 -2.22
N LEU A 22 7.56 9.53 -1.92
CA LEU A 22 7.19 8.67 -0.79
C LEU A 22 7.18 9.43 0.54
N GLY A 23 8.15 10.32 0.79
CA GLY A 23 8.15 11.16 1.98
C GLY A 23 6.92 12.09 2.07
N GLU A 24 6.41 12.60 0.95
CA GLU A 24 5.18 13.41 0.91
C GLU A 24 3.94 12.56 1.21
N ALA A 25 3.93 11.32 0.74
CA ALA A 25 2.88 10.33 1.00
C ALA A 25 2.77 10.00 2.50
N PHE A 26 3.90 9.80 3.18
CA PHE A 26 3.92 9.55 4.63
C PHE A 26 3.34 10.72 5.44
N LEU A 27 3.53 11.96 4.99
CA LEU A 27 3.02 13.17 5.65
C LEU A 27 1.54 13.45 5.35
N ASN A 28 0.91 12.71 4.44
CA ASN A 28 -0.47 12.97 4.02
C ASN A 28 -1.48 12.11 4.80
N GLU A 29 -1.75 12.52 6.05
CA GLU A 29 -2.72 11.85 6.93
C GLU A 29 -4.12 11.70 6.30
N TYR A 30 -4.54 12.65 5.46
CA TYR A 30 -5.83 12.59 4.77
C TYR A 30 -5.89 11.43 3.77
N LYS A 31 -4.84 11.26 2.96
CA LYS A 31 -4.75 10.16 1.99
C LYS A 31 -4.64 8.80 2.69
N LEU A 32 -3.82 8.71 3.73
CA LEU A 32 -3.66 7.50 4.53
C LEU A 32 -4.96 7.12 5.25
N GLY A 33 -5.61 8.07 5.92
CA GLY A 33 -6.91 7.86 6.55
C GLY A 33 -7.98 7.46 5.54
N GLY A 34 -7.95 8.04 4.33
CA GLY A 34 -8.83 7.66 3.23
C GLY A 34 -8.65 6.21 2.79
N ALA A 35 -7.41 5.75 2.65
CA ALA A 35 -7.08 4.36 2.32
C ALA A 35 -7.57 3.39 3.41
N ILE A 36 -7.32 3.71 4.69
CA ILE A 36 -7.77 2.91 5.83
C ILE A 36 -9.31 2.83 5.89
N ALA A 37 -10.02 3.93 5.60
CA ALA A 37 -11.48 3.93 5.53
C ALA A 37 -12.01 3.02 4.41
N LEU A 38 -11.32 2.96 3.27
CA LEU A 38 -11.67 2.04 2.18
C LEU A 38 -11.43 0.58 2.60
N LEU A 39 -10.34 0.28 3.30
CA LEU A 39 -10.02 -1.07 3.79
C LEU A 39 -10.97 -1.56 4.88
N ALA A 40 -11.62 -0.66 5.61
CA ALA A 40 -12.73 -0.99 6.51
C ALA A 40 -14.08 -1.18 5.78
N GLY A 41 -14.11 -1.02 4.46
CA GLY A 41 -15.34 -0.98 3.68
C GLY A 41 -15.14 -1.55 2.27
N SER A 42 -15.22 -0.69 1.25
CA SER A 42 -15.29 -1.13 -0.15
C SER A 42 -14.03 -1.84 -0.65
N TRP A 43 -12.87 -1.66 -0.01
CA TRP A 43 -11.61 -2.32 -0.36
C TRP A 43 -11.24 -3.46 0.60
N ALA A 44 -12.11 -3.81 1.55
CA ALA A 44 -11.86 -4.94 2.44
C ALA A 44 -11.64 -6.24 1.65
N GLY A 45 -10.56 -6.96 1.99
CA GLY A 45 -10.15 -8.20 1.34
C GLY A 45 -9.47 -8.06 -0.01
N CYS A 46 -9.22 -6.83 -0.49
CA CYS A 46 -8.64 -6.59 -1.81
C CYS A 46 -7.10 -6.60 -1.79
N ARG A 47 -6.48 -6.92 -2.94
CA ARG A 47 -5.04 -6.78 -3.21
C ARG A 47 -4.64 -5.31 -3.32
N ILE A 48 -3.77 -4.84 -2.42
CA ILE A 48 -3.37 -3.43 -2.33
C ILE A 48 -1.88 -3.26 -2.58
N MET A 49 -1.50 -2.22 -3.32
CA MET A 49 -0.11 -1.88 -3.58
C MET A 49 0.08 -0.37 -3.65
N CYS A 50 1.26 0.10 -3.26
CA CYS A 50 1.74 1.45 -3.57
C CYS A 50 2.81 1.33 -4.66
N ILE A 51 2.47 1.65 -5.90
CA ILE A 51 3.34 1.43 -7.05
C ILE A 51 4.14 2.70 -7.39
N GLY A 52 5.43 2.55 -7.64
CA GLY A 52 6.31 3.60 -8.14
C GLY A 52 6.27 3.72 -9.68
N ASP A 53 6.51 4.92 -10.21
CA ASP A 53 6.52 5.18 -11.67
C ASP A 53 7.69 4.53 -12.43
N TYR A 54 8.63 3.89 -11.71
CA TYR A 54 9.66 3.03 -12.29
C TYR A 54 9.36 1.53 -12.17
N ALA A 55 8.16 1.14 -11.72
CA ALA A 55 7.78 -0.27 -11.66
C ALA A 55 7.54 -0.84 -13.07
N THR A 56 8.49 -1.62 -13.55
CA THR A 56 8.42 -2.38 -14.80
C THR A 56 7.74 -3.73 -14.59
N ASP A 57 8.03 -4.39 -13.45
CA ASP A 57 7.48 -5.69 -13.08
C ASP A 57 6.43 -5.61 -11.95
N CYS A 58 5.93 -6.79 -11.55
CA CYS A 58 4.97 -6.97 -10.47
C CYS A 58 5.49 -8.08 -9.53
N PRO A 59 5.21 -8.04 -8.20
CA PRO A 59 5.61 -9.13 -7.33
C PRO A 59 5.02 -10.47 -7.77
N PRO A 60 5.72 -11.58 -7.54
CA PRO A 60 5.26 -12.89 -7.98
C PRO A 60 3.91 -13.24 -7.34
N ASN A 61 3.01 -13.82 -8.13
CA ASN A 61 1.65 -14.23 -7.74
C ASN A 61 0.70 -13.07 -7.37
N VAL A 62 1.08 -11.81 -7.63
CA VAL A 62 0.17 -10.68 -7.41
C VAL A 62 -0.84 -10.57 -8.54
N LEU A 63 -0.46 -10.81 -9.79
CA LEU A 63 -1.36 -10.79 -10.93
C LEU A 63 -1.78 -12.21 -11.33
N THR A 64 -3.03 -12.33 -11.74
CA THR A 64 -3.52 -13.50 -12.47
C THR A 64 -2.90 -13.55 -13.87
N PRO A 65 -2.79 -14.73 -14.50
CA PRO A 65 -2.32 -14.84 -15.88
C PRO A 65 -3.10 -13.94 -16.84
N GLU A 66 -4.41 -13.80 -16.64
CA GLU A 66 -5.28 -12.93 -17.42
C GLU A 66 -4.88 -11.45 -17.27
N GLU A 67 -4.73 -10.97 -16.03
CA GLU A 67 -4.27 -9.59 -15.77
C GLU A 67 -2.87 -9.33 -16.35
N ALA A 68 -1.97 -10.32 -16.29
CA ALA A 68 -0.63 -10.21 -16.86
C ALA A 68 -0.66 -10.10 -18.40
N THR A 69 -1.60 -10.77 -19.07
CA THR A 69 -1.76 -10.65 -20.53
C THR A 69 -2.28 -9.28 -20.97
N GLU A 70 -3.01 -8.55 -20.12
CA GLU A 70 -3.50 -7.20 -20.44
C GLU A 70 -2.44 -6.10 -20.33
N ILE A 71 -1.34 -6.37 -19.59
CA ILE A 71 -0.18 -5.48 -19.49
C ILE A 71 0.60 -5.43 -20.81
N ASN A 72 0.51 -6.49 -21.63
CA ASN A 72 1.13 -6.55 -22.94
C ASN A 72 0.09 -6.23 -24.03
N PRO A 73 -0.11 -4.96 -24.43
CA PRO A 73 -0.89 -4.66 -25.61
C PRO A 73 -0.12 -5.28 -26.78
N TYR A 74 -0.77 -6.23 -27.43
CA TYR A 74 -0.44 -6.77 -28.76
C TYR A 74 0.59 -5.94 -29.52
N ASP A 75 1.66 -6.60 -29.99
CA ASP A 75 2.62 -6.13 -30.98
C ASP A 75 1.96 -5.16 -31.97
N SER A 76 2.08 -3.86 -31.73
CA SER A 76 1.68 -2.86 -32.70
C SER A 76 2.87 -2.67 -33.64
N ASP A 77 2.75 -3.28 -34.82
CA ASP A 77 3.71 -3.28 -35.94
C ASP A 77 3.99 -1.88 -36.54
N ASP A 78 3.71 -0.79 -35.81
CA ASP A 78 3.77 0.60 -36.28
C ASP A 78 4.00 1.60 -35.11
N SER A 79 5.21 1.64 -34.57
CA SER A 79 5.82 2.86 -33.98
C SER A 79 7.29 2.63 -33.59
N ASP A 80 8.17 3.54 -34.01
CA ASP A 80 9.61 3.61 -33.64
C ASP A 80 9.88 3.87 -32.13
N ASP A 81 8.97 3.48 -31.23
CA ASP A 81 9.11 3.62 -29.77
C ASP A 81 9.13 2.23 -29.12
N GLU A 82 10.33 1.75 -28.85
CA GLU A 82 10.67 0.40 -28.37
C GLU A 82 10.37 0.20 -26.86
N SER A 83 9.49 1.02 -26.27
CA SER A 83 9.18 0.94 -24.84
C SER A 83 8.11 -0.12 -24.57
N THR A 84 8.51 -1.28 -24.05
CA THR A 84 7.58 -2.27 -23.51
C THR A 84 6.72 -1.61 -22.42
N PRO A 85 5.38 -1.69 -22.49
CA PRO A 85 4.51 -1.10 -21.49
C PRO A 85 4.77 -1.72 -20.12
N THR A 86 4.92 -0.86 -19.13
CA THR A 86 5.27 -1.24 -17.77
C THR A 86 4.03 -1.62 -16.96
N PHE A 87 4.24 -2.30 -15.83
CA PHE A 87 3.15 -2.50 -14.89
C PHE A 87 2.57 -1.16 -14.40
N TYR A 88 3.39 -0.12 -14.24
CA TYR A 88 2.91 1.22 -13.93
C TYR A 88 1.97 1.78 -15.00
N ASP A 89 2.29 1.65 -16.29
CA ASP A 89 1.44 2.10 -17.40
C ASP A 89 0.07 1.41 -17.40
N PHE A 90 0.03 0.12 -17.05
CA PHE A 90 -1.22 -0.61 -16.90
C PHE A 90 -2.09 -0.02 -15.78
N THR A 91 -1.49 0.32 -14.63
CA THR A 91 -2.22 0.91 -13.50
C THR A 91 -2.73 2.33 -13.78
N CYS A 92 -2.16 3.04 -14.77
CA CYS A 92 -2.67 4.34 -15.19
C CYS A 92 -4.09 4.30 -15.77
N ARG A 93 -4.58 3.10 -16.14
CA ARG A 93 -5.95 2.87 -16.62
C ARG A 93 -6.97 2.72 -15.49
N PHE A 94 -6.50 2.63 -14.23
CA PHE A 94 -7.38 2.41 -13.09
C PHE A 94 -8.26 3.65 -12.87
N LYS A 95 -9.44 3.41 -12.33
CA LYS A 95 -10.39 4.48 -12.00
C LYS A 95 -9.95 5.16 -10.71
N GLU A 96 -9.56 6.43 -10.81
CA GLU A 96 -9.34 7.25 -9.61
C GLU A 96 -10.64 7.37 -8.82
N ILE A 97 -10.58 7.02 -7.53
CA ILE A 97 -11.67 7.22 -6.57
C ILE A 97 -11.24 8.13 -5.44
N ARG A 98 -12.23 8.73 -4.77
CA ARG A 98 -12.00 9.52 -3.55
C ARG A 98 -12.63 8.81 -2.37
N SER A 99 -11.88 8.69 -1.28
CA SER A 99 -12.43 8.22 -0.02
C SER A 99 -13.35 9.29 0.57
N GLY A 100 -14.60 8.92 0.85
CA GLY A 100 -15.68 9.84 1.20
C GLY A 100 -15.91 10.10 2.68
N GLY A 101 -15.03 9.64 3.59
CA GLY A 101 -15.29 9.85 5.01
C GLY A 101 -14.17 9.45 5.96
N SER A 102 -14.25 9.98 7.18
CA SER A 102 -13.46 9.52 8.33
C SER A 102 -14.31 8.54 9.13
N ILE A 103 -13.77 7.34 9.37
CA ILE A 103 -14.38 6.36 10.28
C ILE A 103 -13.73 6.44 11.67
N GLY A 104 -14.48 6.07 12.71
CA GLY A 104 -13.93 5.93 14.06
C GLY A 104 -13.03 4.70 14.11
N LEU A 105 -11.71 4.91 14.14
CA LEU A 105 -10.72 3.84 14.05
C LEU A 105 -10.20 3.31 15.40
N ARG A 106 -10.71 3.82 16.53
CA ARG A 106 -10.27 3.36 17.85
C ARG A 106 -10.60 1.88 18.04
N GLY A 107 -9.64 1.09 18.53
CA GLY A 107 -9.81 -0.36 18.70
C GLY A 107 -9.86 -1.16 17.40
N MET A 108 -9.47 -0.58 16.27
CA MET A 108 -9.34 -1.30 15.00
C MET A 108 -7.95 -1.93 14.84
N VAL A 109 -7.88 -2.98 14.03
CA VAL A 109 -6.66 -3.63 13.57
C VAL A 109 -6.58 -3.57 12.04
N LEU A 110 -5.37 -3.44 11.50
CA LEU A 110 -5.07 -3.71 10.10
C LEU A 110 -4.69 -5.19 9.99
N ARG A 111 -5.38 -5.96 9.14
CA ARG A 111 -5.04 -7.36 8.90
C ARG A 111 -4.45 -7.54 7.51
N ASN A 112 -3.35 -8.26 7.43
CA ASN A 112 -2.87 -8.85 6.20
C ASN A 112 -3.43 -10.27 6.11
N LEU A 113 -4.44 -10.45 5.26
CA LEU A 113 -5.14 -11.71 5.07
C LEU A 113 -4.29 -12.76 4.34
N THR A 114 -3.35 -12.32 3.48
CA THR A 114 -2.45 -13.24 2.77
C THR A 114 -1.49 -13.93 3.74
N LYS A 115 -0.99 -13.18 4.73
CA LYS A 115 0.01 -13.66 5.69
C LYS A 115 -0.58 -14.10 7.03
N HIS A 116 -1.86 -13.86 7.26
CA HIS A 116 -2.55 -14.16 8.51
C HIS A 116 -1.94 -13.43 9.73
N VAL A 117 -1.58 -12.16 9.54
CA VAL A 117 -1.00 -11.30 10.58
C VAL A 117 -1.82 -10.02 10.76
N TYR A 118 -1.76 -9.40 11.95
CA TYR A 118 -2.45 -8.15 12.22
C TYR A 118 -1.60 -7.13 12.99
N VAL A 119 -2.01 -5.86 12.88
CA VAL A 119 -1.38 -4.71 13.55
C VAL A 119 -2.43 -3.91 14.31
N ARG A 120 -2.16 -3.65 15.59
CA ARG A 120 -3.06 -2.92 16.50
C ARG A 120 -2.89 -1.43 16.36
N ARG A 121 -3.95 -0.74 15.92
CA ARG A 121 -3.89 0.70 15.68
C ARG A 121 -3.57 1.51 16.92
N ASP A 122 -4.23 1.22 18.03
CA ASP A 122 -4.09 2.02 19.25
C ASP A 122 -2.63 1.99 19.76
N VAL A 123 -1.95 0.85 19.62
CA VAL A 123 -0.53 0.70 19.96
C VAL A 123 0.36 1.48 18.97
N VAL A 124 0.09 1.38 17.67
CA VAL A 124 0.85 2.14 16.64
C VAL A 124 0.76 3.64 16.89
N VAL A 125 -0.44 4.15 17.16
CA VAL A 125 -0.66 5.59 17.42
C VAL A 125 0.07 6.05 18.69
N GLU A 126 0.10 5.22 19.73
CA GLU A 126 0.81 5.51 20.98
C GLU A 126 2.34 5.49 20.77
N GLU A 127 2.86 4.43 20.16
CA GLU A 127 4.30 4.19 20.00
C GLU A 127 4.96 5.06 18.93
N LEU A 128 4.20 5.49 17.92
CA LEU A 128 4.70 6.38 16.85
C LEU A 128 4.28 7.84 17.06
N ALA A 129 3.74 8.19 18.24
CA ALA A 129 3.48 9.58 18.58
C ALA A 129 4.80 10.36 18.74
N ASN A 130 4.99 11.38 17.93
CA ASN A 130 6.09 12.34 18.05
C ASN A 130 5.56 13.78 17.88
N GLU A 131 6.35 14.79 18.26
CA GLU A 131 6.03 16.21 18.12
C GLU A 131 5.83 16.63 16.66
N GLN A 132 6.52 15.95 15.74
CA GLN A 132 6.55 16.31 14.32
C GLN A 132 5.66 15.41 13.43
N TYR A 133 5.23 14.25 13.94
CA TYR A 133 4.50 13.25 13.17
C TYR A 133 3.59 12.39 14.05
N ARG A 134 2.42 12.02 13.53
CA ARG A 134 1.54 11.00 14.13
C ARG A 134 1.50 9.77 13.24
N GLY A 135 2.17 8.70 13.67
CA GLY A 135 2.03 7.39 13.03
C GLY A 135 0.63 6.79 13.22
N ASP A 136 0.21 6.01 12.23
CA ASP A 136 -1.07 5.28 12.23
C ASP A 136 -0.91 3.96 11.44
N ILE A 137 -1.88 3.05 11.47
CA ILE A 137 -1.86 1.84 10.64
C ILE A 137 -1.81 2.13 9.14
N GLY A 138 -2.21 3.32 8.70
CA GLY A 138 -1.99 3.77 7.32
C GLY A 138 -0.50 3.90 6.99
N THR A 139 0.30 4.38 7.94
CA THR A 139 1.74 4.56 7.76
C THR A 139 2.43 3.21 7.74
N VAL A 140 2.01 2.30 8.63
CA VAL A 140 2.43 0.89 8.62
C VAL A 140 2.09 0.22 7.29
N LEU A 141 0.86 0.40 6.79
CA LEU A 141 0.45 -0.12 5.49
C LEU A 141 1.40 0.36 4.41
N LEU A 142 1.58 1.69 4.27
CA LEU A 142 2.42 2.29 3.25
C LEU A 142 3.87 1.78 3.29
N THR A 143 4.46 1.62 4.48
CA THR A 143 5.80 1.05 4.67
C THR A 143 5.96 -0.35 4.08
N ASN A 144 4.88 -1.12 3.99
CA ASN A 144 4.94 -2.55 3.63
C ASN A 144 4.45 -2.88 2.21
N ILE A 145 3.73 -1.97 1.55
CA ILE A 145 3.07 -2.29 0.26
C ILE A 145 3.71 -1.64 -0.96
N CYS A 146 4.84 -0.96 -0.78
CA CYS A 146 5.52 -0.27 -1.87
C CYS A 146 6.15 -1.25 -2.87
N TRP A 147 6.03 -0.97 -4.16
CA TRP A 147 6.68 -1.72 -5.23
C TRP A 147 7.28 -0.81 -6.31
N SER A 148 8.56 -1.01 -6.60
CA SER A 148 9.30 -0.43 -7.72
C SER A 148 10.61 -1.21 -7.96
N ASP A 149 11.10 -1.12 -9.20
CA ASP A 149 12.43 -1.63 -9.58
C ASP A 149 13.56 -0.67 -9.21
N ASP A 150 13.22 0.59 -8.95
CA ASP A 150 14.17 1.64 -8.60
C ASP A 150 14.10 1.97 -7.10
N SER A 151 15.25 1.92 -6.43
CA SER A 151 15.38 2.18 -4.99
C SER A 151 15.31 3.67 -4.61
N SER A 152 15.22 4.58 -5.58
CA SER A 152 15.14 6.04 -5.41
C SER A 152 13.75 6.47 -4.94
N CYS A 153 13.40 6.05 -3.73
CA CYS A 153 12.13 6.33 -3.09
C CYS A 153 12.11 7.68 -2.33
N ALA A 154 13.22 8.43 -2.33
CA ALA A 154 13.38 9.69 -1.58
C ALA A 154 13.12 9.56 -0.07
N MET A 155 13.52 8.41 0.50
CA MET A 155 13.53 8.09 1.91
C MET A 155 14.95 7.70 2.33
N GLY A 156 15.27 7.76 3.63
CA GLY A 156 16.56 7.27 4.15
C GLY A 156 16.62 5.74 4.35
N LEU A 157 15.50 5.05 4.08
CA LEU A 157 15.39 3.61 4.02
C LEU A 157 14.81 3.21 2.66
N ASP A 158 15.36 2.17 2.04
CA ASP A 158 14.79 1.63 0.81
C ASP A 158 13.49 0.88 1.11
N LEU A 159 12.37 1.48 0.71
CA LEU A 159 11.04 0.91 0.82
C LEU A 159 10.51 0.43 -0.54
N SER A 160 11.33 0.42 -1.59
CA SER A 160 10.88 0.13 -2.95
C SER A 160 10.28 -1.26 -3.13
N ARG A 161 10.61 -2.23 -2.28
CA ARG A 161 10.09 -3.61 -2.36
C ARG A 161 9.57 -4.07 -1.00
N GLY A 162 8.41 -3.55 -0.63
CA GLY A 162 7.70 -3.90 0.60
C GLY A 162 7.21 -5.34 0.60
N GLY A 163 7.39 -6.05 1.72
CA GLY A 163 7.09 -7.48 1.82
C GLY A 163 5.60 -7.84 1.76
N TRP A 164 4.71 -6.85 1.79
CA TRP A 164 3.26 -7.01 1.67
C TRP A 164 2.67 -6.38 0.39
N ALA A 165 3.52 -6.02 -0.58
CA ALA A 165 3.07 -5.44 -1.84
C ALA A 165 2.15 -6.41 -2.60
N GLY A 166 0.91 -6.00 -2.86
CA GLY A 166 -0.09 -6.82 -3.53
C GLY A 166 -0.84 -7.81 -2.63
N ASP A 167 -0.57 -7.81 -1.31
CA ASP A 167 -1.30 -8.65 -0.36
C ASP A 167 -2.75 -8.18 -0.15
N ARG A 168 -3.57 -9.08 0.40
CA ARG A 168 -4.98 -8.81 0.72
C ARG A 168 -5.11 -8.19 2.11
N PHE A 169 -5.85 -7.09 2.22
CA PHE A 169 -6.00 -6.35 3.47
C PHE A 169 -7.44 -6.02 3.82
N ASP A 170 -7.71 -5.94 5.12
CA ASP A 170 -8.90 -5.26 5.64
C ASP A 170 -8.60 -4.55 6.97
N VAL A 171 -9.56 -3.75 7.43
CA VAL A 171 -9.53 -3.08 8.72
C VAL A 171 -10.80 -3.43 9.49
N VAL A 172 -10.63 -4.06 10.65
CA VAL A 172 -11.73 -4.62 11.45
C VAL A 172 -11.52 -4.34 12.94
N PRO A 173 -12.55 -4.49 13.80
CA PRO A 173 -12.36 -4.40 15.24
C PRO A 173 -11.41 -5.47 15.77
N LEU A 174 -10.64 -5.15 16.81
CA LEU A 174 -9.70 -6.06 17.48
C LEU A 174 -10.36 -7.38 17.93
N SER A 175 -11.63 -7.34 18.32
CA SER A 175 -12.39 -8.55 18.69
C SER A 175 -12.48 -9.60 17.58
N SER A 176 -12.15 -9.25 16.33
CA SER A 176 -12.16 -10.18 15.19
C SER A 176 -10.93 -11.10 15.13
N VAL A 177 -9.91 -10.83 15.96
CA VAL A 177 -8.67 -11.64 16.02
C VAL A 177 -8.35 -12.15 17.43
N GLU A 178 -8.96 -11.57 18.49
CA GLU A 178 -8.66 -11.93 19.89
C GLU A 178 -8.97 -13.40 20.25
N GLU A 179 -9.94 -14.02 19.58
CA GLU A 179 -10.37 -15.39 19.86
C GLU A 179 -9.77 -16.43 18.90
N ASP A 180 -8.99 -15.98 17.92
CA ASP A 180 -8.49 -16.82 16.84
C ASP A 180 -6.96 -16.95 16.92
N GLU A 181 -6.51 -18.07 17.48
CA GLU A 181 -5.09 -18.40 17.70
C GLU A 181 -4.29 -18.50 16.40
N GLU A 182 -4.93 -18.54 15.23
CA GLU A 182 -4.22 -18.54 13.95
C GLU A 182 -3.60 -17.16 13.67
N TRP A 183 -4.14 -16.05 14.20
CA TRP A 183 -3.66 -14.69 13.91
C TRP A 183 -2.39 -14.34 14.68
N GLU A 184 -1.36 -13.91 13.96
CA GLU A 184 -0.12 -13.42 14.55
C GLU A 184 -0.14 -11.90 14.75
N ASP A 185 0.13 -11.44 15.97
CA ASP A 185 0.31 -10.02 16.28
C ASP A 185 1.72 -9.55 15.91
N VAL A 186 1.86 -8.81 14.81
CA VAL A 186 3.14 -8.27 14.33
C VAL A 186 3.32 -6.79 14.68
N THR A 187 2.51 -6.26 15.60
CA THR A 187 2.46 -4.83 15.92
C THR A 187 3.83 -4.27 16.30
N GLU A 188 4.58 -4.95 17.16
CA GLU A 188 5.86 -4.45 17.65
C GLU A 188 6.90 -4.32 16.53
N ASP A 189 7.00 -5.33 15.67
CA ASP A 189 7.94 -5.34 14.54
C ASP A 189 7.58 -4.29 13.51
N GLN A 190 6.29 -4.13 13.24
CA GLN A 190 5.80 -3.12 12.30
C GLN A 190 5.97 -1.69 12.83
N VAL A 191 5.82 -1.47 14.14
CA VAL A 191 6.16 -0.20 14.80
C VAL A 191 7.66 0.11 14.63
N LYS A 192 8.55 -0.86 14.88
CA LYS A 192 10.00 -0.66 14.71
C LYS A 192 10.36 -0.28 13.28
N LEU A 193 9.85 -1.04 12.29
CA LEU A 193 10.11 -0.79 10.87
C LEU A 193 9.59 0.60 10.44
N THR A 194 8.36 0.92 10.82
CA THR A 194 7.73 2.20 10.47
C THR A 194 8.44 3.38 11.14
N ARG A 195 8.89 3.22 12.39
CA ARG A 195 9.68 4.23 13.11
C ARG A 195 11.01 4.52 12.40
N LEU A 196 11.67 3.51 11.84
CA LEU A 196 12.87 3.70 11.03
C LEU A 196 12.58 4.51 9.76
N ALA A 197 11.47 4.22 9.08
CA ALA A 197 11.07 4.96 7.88
C ALA A 197 10.77 6.44 8.16
N LEU A 198 10.20 6.76 9.33
CA LEU A 198 9.78 8.12 9.70
C LEU A 198 10.90 9.02 10.23
N ASN A 199 12.00 8.44 10.70
CA ASN A 199 13.12 9.19 11.30
C ASN A 199 14.21 9.58 10.29
N CYS A 200 13.96 9.43 8.99
CA CYS A 200 14.91 9.67 7.91
C CYS A 200 14.75 11.03 7.24
#